data_AF-A0A933KGQ8-F1
#
_entry.id   AF-A0A933KGQ8-F1
#
_cell.length_a   1.000
_cell.length_b   1.000
_cell.length_c   1.000
_cell.angle_alpha   90.00
_cell.angle_beta   90.00
_cell.angle_gamma   90.00
#
_symmetry.space_group_name_H-M   'P 1'
#
loop_
_entity.id
_entity.type
_entity.pdbx_description
1 polymer ?
#
loop_
_entity_poly.entity_id
_entity_poly.type
_entity_poly.pdbx_seq_one_letter_code
_entity_poly.pdbx_strand_id
1 'polypeptide(L)'
;MRFVNVREFRMKATQFLKANEEVVITRYGKPVARLIPEKADTLLGAIEQMGNLLREAGITEAEAVLALEQARRKVYGPRRQPSRSPAKKRAA
;
A
#
# COMPACT_ATOMS: atom_id res chain seq x y z
N MET A 1 22.15 -2.50 -0.21
CA MET A 1 21.64 -1.57 0.83
C MET A 1 22.67 -0.47 1.05
N ARG A 2 22.28 0.79 0.87
CA ARG A 2 23.18 1.96 0.96
C ARG A 2 22.76 2.90 2.09
N PHE A 3 23.72 3.43 2.84
CA PHE A 3 23.46 4.46 3.86
C PHE A 3 23.79 5.84 3.31
N VAL A 4 22.90 6.80 3.50
CA VAL A 4 23.10 8.20 3.08
C VAL A 4 22.67 9.15 4.18
N ASN A 5 23.32 10.31 4.25
CA ASN A 5 22.87 11.37 5.15
C ASN A 5 21.63 12.05 4.56
N VAL A 6 20.71 12.52 5.41
CA VAL A 6 19.50 13.24 5.00
C VAL A 6 19.80 14.45 4.10
N ARG A 7 20.94 15.13 4.28
CA ARG A 7 21.36 16.23 3.39
C ARG A 7 21.71 15.73 1.99
N GLU A 8 22.43 14.63 1.89
CA GLU A 8 22.78 14.01 0.60
C GLU A 8 21.52 13.50 -0.11
N PHE A 9 20.65 12.81 0.63
CA PHE A 9 19.37 12.33 0.11
C PHE A 9 18.53 13.48 -0.44
N ARG A 10 18.43 14.60 0.28
CA ARG A 10 17.67 15.78 -0.18
C ARG A 10 18.19 16.35 -1.50
N MET A 11 19.51 16.35 -1.73
CA MET A 11 20.08 16.89 -2.97
C MET A 11 20.00 15.93 -4.15
N LYS A 12 20.00 14.61 -3.91
CA LYS A 12 20.12 13.58 -4.94
C LYS A 12 18.96 12.59 -4.95
N ALA A 13 17.81 12.95 -4.38
CA ALA A 13 16.65 12.07 -4.20
C ALA A 13 16.28 11.33 -5.50
N THR A 14 16.20 12.03 -6.62
CA THR A 14 15.87 11.45 -7.93
C THR A 14 16.88 10.41 -8.40
N GLN A 15 18.17 10.58 -8.10
CA GLN A 15 19.18 9.57 -8.46
C GLN A 15 19.00 8.30 -7.62
N PHE A 16 18.72 8.44 -6.32
CA PHE A 16 18.46 7.29 -5.45
C PHE A 16 17.19 6.53 -5.86
N LEU A 17 16.13 7.25 -6.27
CA LEU A 17 14.91 6.63 -6.81
C LEU A 17 15.19 5.86 -8.10
N LYS A 18 16.00 6.40 -9.01
CA LYS A 18 16.36 5.76 -10.28
C LYS A 18 17.30 4.56 -10.12
N ALA A 19 18.14 4.56 -9.08
CA ALA A 19 19.09 3.47 -8.83
C ALA A 19 18.40 2.14 -8.51
N ASN A 20 17.11 2.16 -8.13
CA ASN A 20 16.33 0.98 -7.81
C ASN A 20 16.98 0.09 -6.73
N GLU A 21 17.67 0.74 -5.78
CA GLU A 21 18.36 0.12 -4.65
C GLU A 21 17.74 0.55 -3.32
N GLU A 22 17.81 -0.32 -2.30
CA GLU A 22 17.40 0.03 -0.94
C GLU A 22 18.37 1.04 -0.31
N VAL A 23 17.83 2.16 0.18
CA VAL A 23 18.59 3.26 0.78
C VAL A 23 18.10 3.54 2.20
N VAL A 24 19.01 3.47 3.18
CA VAL A 24 18.76 3.89 4.57
C VAL A 24 19.21 5.34 4.72
N ILE A 25 18.26 6.21 5.06
CA ILE A 25 18.49 7.63 5.25
C ILE A 25 18.79 7.86 6.73
N THR A 26 19.89 8.56 7.00
CA THR A 26 20.40 8.80 8.35
C THR A 26 20.44 10.29 8.68
N ARG A 27 20.26 10.64 9.95
CA ARG A 27 20.44 11.98 10.50
C ARG A 27 21.35 11.88 11.72
N TYR A 28 22.50 12.56 11.69
CA TYR A 28 23.52 12.45 12.74
C TYR A 28 23.93 11.00 13.03
N GLY A 29 24.10 10.18 11.97
CA GLY A 29 24.45 8.77 12.09
C GLY A 29 23.31 7.84 12.52
N LYS A 30 22.13 8.36 12.87
CA LYS A 30 20.97 7.55 13.27
C LYS A 30 20.03 7.33 12.07
N PRO A 31 19.56 6.11 11.79
CA PRO A 31 18.59 5.86 10.73
C PRO A 31 17.26 6.55 11.07
N VAL A 32 16.69 7.26 10.10
CA VAL A 32 15.42 8.01 10.25
C VAL A 32 14.38 7.62 9.22
N ALA A 33 14.79 7.07 8.08
CA ALA A 33 13.90 6.60 7.03
C ALA A 33 14.57 5.53 6.17
N ARG A 34 13.76 4.83 5.37
CA ARG A 34 14.22 3.82 4.44
C ARG A 34 13.46 3.96 3.13
N LEU A 35 14.21 4.05 2.03
CA LEU A 35 13.70 3.96 0.67
C LEU A 35 13.79 2.51 0.24
N ILE A 36 12.67 1.90 -0.09
CA ILE A 36 12.62 0.55 -0.67
C ILE A 36 12.03 0.71 -2.08
N PRO A 37 12.77 0.33 -3.12
CA PRO A 37 12.22 0.27 -4.47
C PRO A 37 11.12 -0.80 -4.51
N GLU A 38 9.92 -0.42 -4.90
CA GLU A 38 8.83 -1.36 -5.13
C GLU A 38 9.12 -2.16 -6.39
N LYS A 39 9.15 -3.50 -6.27
CA LYS A 39 9.27 -4.38 -7.43
C LYS A 39 7.87 -4.72 -7.92
N ALA A 40 7.68 -4.66 -9.24
CA ALA A 40 6.43 -5.06 -9.91
C ALA A 40 5.95 -6.46 -9.50
N ASP A 41 6.87 -7.39 -9.21
CA ASP A 41 6.54 -8.77 -8.82
C ASP A 41 6.05 -8.92 -7.36
N THR A 42 5.98 -7.82 -6.60
CA THR A 42 5.39 -7.84 -5.25
C THR A 42 3.88 -7.65 -5.32
N LEU A 43 3.16 -8.17 -4.33
CA LEU A 43 1.71 -7.97 -4.23
C LEU A 43 1.34 -6.47 -4.25
N LEU A 44 2.12 -5.63 -3.58
CA LEU A 44 1.92 -4.18 -3.58
C LEU A 44 2.14 -3.59 -4.98
N GLY A 45 3.23 -3.96 -5.65
CA GLY A 45 3.49 -3.55 -7.04
C GLY A 45 2.38 -3.97 -8.01
N ALA A 46 1.84 -5.18 -7.87
CA ALA A 46 0.71 -5.66 -8.68
C ALA A 46 -0.57 -4.87 -8.39
N ILE A 47 -0.85 -4.52 -7.13
CA ILE A 47 -1.99 -3.67 -6.76
C ILE A 47 -1.84 -2.26 -7.34
N GLU A 48 -0.65 -1.69 -7.27
CA GLU A 48 -0.36 -0.36 -7.82
C GLU A 48 -0.54 -0.34 -9.35
N GLN A 49 0.02 -1.34 -10.05
CA GLN A 49 -0.17 -1.51 -11.49
C GLN A 49 -1.65 -1.64 -11.87
N MET A 50 -2.42 -2.43 -11.11
CA MET A 50 -3.85 -2.57 -11.31
C MET A 50 -4.56 -1.22 -11.14
N GLY A 51 -4.21 -0.45 -10.11
CA GLY A 51 -4.74 0.89 -9.89
C GLY A 51 -4.45 1.86 -11.05
N ASN A 52 -3.24 1.81 -11.59
CA ASN A 52 -2.85 2.63 -12.74
C ASN A 52 -3.65 2.26 -14.00
N LEU A 53 -3.78 0.97 -14.31
CA LEU A 53 -4.58 0.48 -15.43
C LEU A 53 -6.06 0.90 -15.34
N LEU A 54 -6.65 0.83 -14.15
CA LEU A 54 -8.03 1.27 -13.92
C LEU A 54 -8.18 2.78 -14.16
N ARG A 55 -7.21 3.58 -13.71
CA ARG A 55 -7.22 5.04 -13.91
C ARG A 55 -7.04 5.40 -15.39
N GLU A 56 -6.14 4.73 -16.11
CA GLU A 56 -5.94 4.91 -17.55
C GLU A 56 -7.20 4.54 -18.36
N ALA A 57 -7.93 3.53 -17.90
CA ALA A 57 -9.22 3.14 -18.47
C ALA A 57 -10.38 4.11 -18.12
N GLY A 58 -10.12 5.18 -17.35
CA GLY A 58 -11.12 6.16 -16.94
C GLY A 58 -12.10 5.63 -15.88
N ILE A 59 -11.77 4.51 -15.23
CA ILE A 59 -12.62 3.90 -14.21
C ILE A 59 -12.50 4.69 -12.91
N THR A 60 -13.63 5.08 -12.36
CA THR A 60 -13.69 5.79 -11.08
C THR A 60 -13.44 4.84 -9.91
N GLU A 61 -13.02 5.39 -8.78
CA GLU A 61 -12.83 4.61 -7.55
C GLU A 61 -14.10 3.86 -7.14
N ALA A 62 -15.27 4.51 -7.25
CA ALA A 62 -16.55 3.91 -6.91
C ALA A 62 -16.86 2.67 -7.77
N GLU A 63 -16.59 2.74 -9.07
CA GLU A 63 -16.78 1.63 -10.01
C GLU A 63 -15.81 0.48 -9.73
N ALA A 64 -14.54 0.80 -9.46
CA ALA A 64 -13.53 -0.19 -9.10
C ALA A 64 -13.91 -0.95 -7.82
N VAL A 65 -14.36 -0.23 -6.78
CA VAL A 65 -14.80 -0.84 -5.51
C VAL A 65 -16.02 -1.73 -5.74
N LEU A 66 -16.99 -1.28 -6.54
CA LEU A 66 -18.16 -2.09 -6.91
C LEU A 66 -17.77 -3.38 -7.62
N ALA A 67 -16.87 -3.30 -8.61
CA ALA A 67 -16.38 -4.46 -9.35
C ALA A 67 -15.65 -5.45 -8.44
N LEU A 68 -14.81 -4.95 -7.52
CA LEU A 68 -14.11 -5.78 -6.53
C LEU A 68 -15.08 -6.45 -5.54
N GLU A 69 -16.11 -5.74 -5.06
CA GLU A 69 -17.15 -6.33 -4.22
C GLU A 69 -17.94 -7.42 -4.95
N GLN A 70 -18.26 -7.22 -6.23
CA GLN A 70 -18.93 -8.23 -7.05
C GLN A 70 -18.03 -9.46 -7.25
N ALA A 71 -16.75 -9.27 -7.59
CA ALA A 71 -15.77 -10.34 -7.71
C ALA A 71 -15.63 -11.12 -6.39
N ARG A 72 -15.49 -10.41 -5.26
CA ARG A 72 -15.43 -11.02 -3.93
C ARG A 72 -16.66 -11.86 -3.63
N ARG A 73 -17.87 -11.37 -3.92
CA ARG A 73 -19.12 -12.12 -3.69
C ARG A 73 -19.17 -13.42 -4.50
N LYS A 74 -18.64 -13.42 -5.72
CA LYS A 74 -18.55 -14.63 -6.55
C LYS A 74 -17.59 -15.67 -5.96
N VAL A 75 -16.46 -15.21 -5.41
CA VAL A 75 -15.42 -16.11 -4.86
C VAL A 75 -15.76 -16.61 -3.46
N TYR A 76 -16.20 -15.71 -2.58
CA TYR A 76 -16.36 -15.99 -1.14
C TYR A 76 -17.82 -16.04 -0.67
N GLY A 77 -18.79 -15.78 -1.55
CA GLY A 77 -20.21 -15.70 -1.20
C GLY A 77 -20.58 -14.41 -0.43
N PRO A 78 -21.81 -14.34 0.11
CA PRO A 78 -22.27 -13.19 0.87
C PRO A 78 -21.51 -13.01 2.17
N ARG A 79 -21.17 -11.76 2.50
CA ARG A 79 -20.51 -11.40 3.76
C ARG A 79 -21.44 -11.81 4.92
N ARG A 80 -21.04 -12.79 5.73
CA ARG A 80 -21.71 -13.04 7.01
C ARG A 80 -21.51 -11.78 7.85
N GLN A 81 -22.58 -11.01 8.07
CA GLN A 81 -22.54 -9.97 9.08
C GLN A 81 -22.24 -10.66 10.42
N PRO A 82 -21.25 -10.21 11.19
CA PRO A 82 -21.09 -10.73 12.54
C PRO A 82 -22.42 -10.50 13.25
N SER A 83 -23.02 -11.59 13.73
CA SER A 83 -24.24 -11.54 14.53
C SER A 83 -24.02 -10.49 15.61
N ARG A 84 -24.84 -9.43 15.63
CA ARG A 84 -24.88 -8.49 16.75
C ARG A 84 -25.01 -9.34 18.02
N SER A 85 -23.91 -9.45 18.77
CA SER A 85 -23.92 -10.15 20.06
C SER A 85 -24.97 -9.45 20.92
N PRO A 86 -25.97 -10.15 21.47
CA PRO A 86 -26.95 -9.52 22.34
C PRO A 86 -26.18 -8.98 23.54
N ALA A 87 -26.17 -7.65 23.66
CA ALA A 87 -25.56 -6.94 24.77
C ALA A 87 -25.96 -7.62 26.08
N LYS A 88 -24.96 -8.01 26.87
CA LYS A 88 -25.13 -8.53 28.24
C LYS A 88 -26.17 -7.68 28.96
N LYS A 89 -27.35 -8.25 29.22
CA LYS A 89 -28.27 -7.74 30.24
C LYS A 89 -27.49 -7.76 31.55
N ARG A 90 -27.04 -6.58 31.99
CA ARG A 90 -26.75 -6.32 33.40
C ARG A 90 -28.10 -6.39 34.12
N ALA A 91 -28.30 -7.45 34.91
CA ALA A 91 -29.15 -7.43 36.10
C ALA A 91 -28.16 -7.47 37.27
N ALA A 92 -28.00 -6.38 38.02
CA ALA A 92 -28.88 -5.93 39.10
C ALA A 92 -28.86 -6.95 40.24
#